data_AF-A0A9E1PPX3-F1
#
_entry.id   AF-A0A9E1PPX3-F1
#
_cell.length_a   1.000
_cell.length_b   1.000
_cell.length_c   1.000
_cell.angle_alpha   90.00
_cell.angle_beta   90.00
_cell.angle_gamma   90.00
#
_symmetry.space_group_name_H-M   'P 1'
#
loop_
_entity.id
_entity.type
_entity.pdbx_description
1 polymer ?
#
loop_
_entity_poly.entity_id
_entity_poly.type
_entity_poly.pdbx_seq_one_letter_code
_entity_poly.pdbx_strand_id
1 'polypeptide(L)'
;MRKLFLLLLIAPFIVISPTGGEAARPPDVPTTVTDGQLDQHLSNPLVVRVQKALAKAGYYKGSIDGIAGPITIDAIETYQKRENQSVDGIVSAELAIHIETSVKVRSLLDQLHEKRLANISAARKALMAQPETRDILTGNKSEAAQASRDPSECFRMPNPECLLTEAVESAKAIHKREHRDWAFGEILSAQAKAGLVKAAIGSVRLIGDARLIMVALRDIAEAQAETGRPAEALAAADIIPDAIKQSEALAAIAAIQVEGRDLDGAAATAGRILDGLADIDDPLRRLALRLRAVVILSKADKQPEAEAELKKARAFAEANSGDNRAVALRHVAGALADMGLPDAALEIIKDLSEASEQTPVLVSAAKAQAKAGDLKHAVSTAEAIQAVRYRAVVLARIAIAQVEADEIEEAHETVLKAIESSEQIKLPYARAYAHDRIAAALTEIGEAGDADAFETAIELAGGIVDDKLRSHRLWSIAAAQRRAGDGPGSDDTETLAERATGEVKSALTRAWMFTDLALEHLDEGNATAAWASFHRALGITADITNPWARARALAHLASSHVDLSDAIKPVAGKQ
;
A
#
# COMPACT_ATOMS: atom_id res chain seq x y z
N MET A 1 29.92 26.23 13.27
CA MET A 1 30.45 27.42 14.00
C MET A 1 31.45 28.14 13.10
N ARG A 2 31.46 29.50 13.08
CA ARG A 2 32.33 30.40 12.28
C ARG A 2 32.09 30.29 10.74
N LYS A 3 32.15 31.34 9.87
CA LYS A 3 32.88 32.64 9.77
C LYS A 3 34.37 32.47 9.37
N LEU A 4 35.04 33.32 8.57
CA LEU A 4 34.78 34.69 8.01
C LEU A 4 35.69 34.97 6.78
N PHE A 5 35.41 36.01 5.96
CA PHE A 5 36.31 37.03 5.29
C PHE A 5 35.49 37.72 4.16
N LEU A 6 35.38 39.05 3.90
CA LEU A 6 36.15 40.30 4.15
C LEU A 6 37.41 40.47 3.25
N LEU A 7 37.82 41.62 2.70
CA LEU A 7 37.51 43.08 2.88
C LEU A 7 36.90 43.74 1.59
N LEU A 8 37.08 44.98 1.06
CA LEU A 8 38.00 46.14 1.24
C LEU A 8 37.41 47.51 0.72
N LEU A 9 37.73 48.62 1.42
CA LEU A 9 37.88 50.09 1.11
C LEU A 9 37.12 50.79 -0.08
N ILE A 10 36.51 52.01 0.00
CA ILE A 10 36.88 53.38 0.53
C ILE A 10 37.78 54.19 -0.48
N ALA A 11 37.60 55.48 -0.85
CA ALA A 11 37.08 56.70 -0.17
C ALA A 11 36.39 57.79 -1.10
N PRO A 12 35.92 58.98 -0.58
CA PRO A 12 35.15 60.04 -1.32
C PRO A 12 35.89 61.39 -1.54
N PHE A 13 35.33 62.40 -2.27
CA PHE A 13 35.69 63.84 -2.12
C PHE A 13 34.69 64.90 -2.72
N ILE A 14 34.27 65.87 -1.87
CA ILE A 14 33.85 67.30 -2.00
C ILE A 14 33.12 67.91 -3.25
N VAL A 15 32.24 68.91 -2.95
CA VAL A 15 31.44 69.79 -3.85
C VAL A 15 32.15 71.11 -4.21
N ILE A 16 31.96 71.61 -5.45
CA ILE A 16 32.13 73.04 -5.83
C ILE A 16 30.98 73.45 -6.79
N SER A 17 30.56 74.72 -6.78
CA SER A 17 29.60 75.30 -7.74
C SER A 17 29.96 76.75 -8.09
N PRO A 18 29.86 77.16 -9.38
CA PRO A 18 29.85 78.56 -9.75
C PRO A 18 28.66 78.98 -10.66
N THR A 19 28.01 80.08 -10.27
CA THR A 19 27.43 81.18 -11.09
C THR A 19 27.00 80.94 -12.55
N GLY A 20 25.78 81.38 -12.89
CA GLY A 20 25.27 81.45 -14.27
C GLY A 20 25.64 82.72 -15.06
N GLY A 21 25.15 82.78 -16.31
CA GLY A 21 25.29 83.91 -17.25
C GLY A 21 24.33 83.73 -18.45
N GLU A 22 24.01 84.80 -19.16
CA GLU A 22 22.76 84.88 -19.95
C GLU A 22 22.85 84.59 -21.46
N ALA A 23 21.76 83.99 -21.96
CA ALA A 23 21.09 84.19 -23.25
C ALA A 23 21.87 84.17 -24.59
N ALA A 24 21.55 83.16 -25.41
CA ALA A 24 21.29 83.35 -26.85
C ALA A 24 20.25 82.32 -27.35
N ARG A 25 19.20 82.80 -28.03
CA ARG A 25 18.22 82.04 -28.86
C ARG A 25 18.18 82.72 -30.23
N PRO A 26 18.13 81.97 -31.35
CA PRO A 26 16.83 81.51 -31.89
C PRO A 26 16.92 80.19 -32.72
N PRO A 27 15.86 79.72 -33.41
CA PRO A 27 14.42 79.86 -33.18
C PRO A 27 13.72 78.49 -32.91
N ASP A 28 12.42 78.50 -32.57
CA ASP A 28 11.55 77.31 -32.60
C ASP A 28 11.24 76.90 -34.08
N VAL A 29 10.86 75.68 -34.48
CA VAL A 29 9.71 74.79 -34.18
C VAL A 29 9.97 73.44 -34.95
N PRO A 30 9.39 72.24 -34.66
CA PRO A 30 8.45 71.81 -33.61
C PRO A 30 8.94 70.68 -32.69
N THR A 31 8.26 70.51 -31.56
CA THR A 31 8.23 69.26 -30.77
C THR A 31 7.21 68.26 -31.32
N THR A 32 7.67 67.10 -31.79
CA THR A 32 6.86 65.86 -31.86
C THR A 32 7.74 64.63 -31.63
N VAL A 33 8.14 64.41 -30.37
CA VAL A 33 8.50 63.06 -29.90
C VAL A 33 7.19 62.39 -29.49
N THR A 34 6.88 61.23 -30.06
CA THR A 34 5.66 60.49 -29.75
C THR A 34 5.85 59.64 -28.49
N ASP A 35 4.86 59.62 -27.60
CA ASP A 35 4.93 58.94 -26.30
C ASP A 35 5.15 57.41 -26.37
N GLY A 36 5.04 56.80 -27.55
CA GLY A 36 5.09 55.35 -27.75
C GLY A 36 6.46 54.66 -27.64
N GLN A 37 7.54 55.37 -27.26
CA GLN A 37 8.91 54.81 -27.26
C GLN A 37 9.68 54.84 -25.93
N LEU A 38 9.14 55.39 -24.84
CA LEU A 38 9.79 55.30 -23.52
C LEU A 38 9.51 53.97 -22.80
N ASP A 39 8.27 53.48 -22.85
CA ASP A 39 7.80 52.36 -22.04
C ASP A 39 8.52 51.03 -22.34
N GLN A 40 8.96 50.83 -23.59
CA GLN A 40 9.67 49.60 -24.01
C GLN A 40 11.06 49.43 -23.38
N HIS A 41 11.61 50.43 -22.67
CA HIS A 41 12.88 50.32 -21.94
C HIS A 41 12.74 50.11 -20.43
N LEU A 42 11.52 50.06 -19.88
CA LEU A 42 11.28 49.80 -18.45
C LEU A 42 10.60 48.44 -18.15
N SER A 43 10.00 47.80 -19.15
CA SER A 43 9.39 46.46 -19.03
C SER A 43 10.44 45.36 -18.79
N ASN A 44 10.52 44.83 -17.57
CA ASN A 44 11.39 43.70 -17.23
C ASN A 44 10.71 42.34 -17.51
N PRO A 45 11.26 41.45 -18.37
CA PRO A 45 10.65 40.16 -18.70
C PRO A 45 10.38 39.22 -17.50
N LEU A 46 11.17 39.32 -16.43
CA LEU A 46 10.94 38.56 -15.20
C LEU A 46 9.72 39.08 -14.42
N VAL A 47 9.53 40.41 -14.41
CA VAL A 47 8.32 41.02 -13.82
C VAL A 47 7.10 40.64 -14.65
N VAL A 48 7.17 40.68 -15.98
CA VAL A 48 6.11 40.18 -16.88
C VAL A 48 5.75 38.73 -16.57
N ARG A 49 6.74 37.87 -16.28
CA ARG A 49 6.52 36.48 -15.88
C ARG A 49 5.81 36.37 -14.52
N VAL A 50 6.27 37.10 -13.51
CA VAL A 50 5.62 37.11 -12.18
C VAL A 50 4.20 37.66 -12.24
N GLN A 51 3.95 38.78 -12.95
CA GLN A 51 2.61 39.33 -13.18
C GLN A 51 1.68 38.31 -13.86
N LYS A 52 2.14 37.62 -14.92
CA LYS A 52 1.38 36.55 -15.59
C LYS A 52 1.06 35.39 -14.64
N ALA A 53 2.04 34.97 -13.84
CA ALA A 53 1.88 33.88 -12.89
C ALA A 53 0.89 34.26 -11.75
N LEU A 54 1.03 35.43 -11.16
CA LEU A 54 0.13 35.95 -10.11
C LEU A 54 -1.29 36.17 -10.63
N ALA A 55 -1.46 36.66 -11.87
CA ALA A 55 -2.76 36.83 -12.49
C ALA A 55 -3.45 35.48 -12.68
N LYS A 56 -2.74 34.49 -13.23
CA LYS A 56 -3.24 33.11 -13.36
C LYS A 56 -3.51 32.44 -12.00
N ALA A 57 -2.77 32.83 -10.96
CA ALA A 57 -2.98 32.38 -9.59
C ALA A 57 -4.11 33.09 -8.83
N GLY A 58 -4.71 34.14 -9.41
CA GLY A 58 -5.82 34.92 -8.85
C GLY A 58 -5.41 36.09 -7.94
N TYR A 59 -4.11 36.35 -7.77
CA TYR A 59 -3.58 37.37 -6.85
C TYR A 59 -3.34 38.74 -7.51
N TYR A 60 -3.09 38.79 -8.82
CA TYR A 60 -2.84 40.05 -9.54
C TYR A 60 -3.99 40.41 -10.49
N LYS A 61 -4.37 41.69 -10.50
CA LYS A 61 -5.46 42.25 -11.34
C LYS A 61 -5.03 43.50 -12.13
N GLY A 62 -3.75 43.86 -12.10
CA GLY A 62 -3.20 45.00 -12.82
C GLY A 62 -2.83 44.67 -14.28
N SER A 63 -2.34 45.69 -14.99
CA SER A 63 -1.76 45.54 -16.33
C SER A 63 -0.49 44.70 -16.30
N ILE A 64 -0.31 43.81 -17.28
CA ILE A 64 0.92 43.02 -17.41
C ILE A 64 1.94 43.84 -18.23
N ASP A 65 2.51 44.84 -17.57
CA ASP A 65 3.36 45.89 -18.14
C ASP A 65 4.87 45.66 -17.93
N GLY A 66 5.26 44.67 -17.12
CA GLY A 66 6.66 44.41 -16.77
C GLY A 66 7.25 45.36 -15.73
N ILE A 67 6.42 46.15 -15.04
CA ILE A 67 6.84 47.14 -14.05
C ILE A 67 6.51 46.64 -12.63
N ALA A 68 7.52 46.64 -11.75
CA ALA A 68 7.39 46.24 -10.36
C ALA A 68 6.76 47.35 -9.49
N GLY A 69 5.63 47.90 -9.95
CA GLY A 69 4.88 48.93 -9.24
C GLY A 69 4.14 48.41 -8.00
N PRO A 70 3.51 49.29 -7.20
CA PRO A 70 2.89 48.92 -5.92
C PRO A 70 1.88 47.78 -6.00
N ILE A 71 1.06 47.73 -7.06
CA ILE A 71 0.07 46.65 -7.28
C ILE A 71 0.77 45.30 -7.54
N THR A 72 1.94 45.31 -8.16
CA THR A 72 2.74 44.10 -8.40
C THR A 72 3.34 43.60 -7.08
N ILE A 73 3.84 44.50 -6.25
CA ILE A 73 4.44 44.17 -4.94
C ILE A 73 3.38 43.65 -3.96
N ASP A 74 2.25 44.34 -3.80
CA ASP A 74 1.11 43.91 -2.95
C ASP A 74 0.60 42.50 -3.31
N ALA A 75 0.54 42.17 -4.61
CA ALA A 75 0.17 40.84 -5.07
C ALA A 75 1.25 39.77 -4.79
N ILE A 76 2.54 40.14 -4.79
CA ILE A 76 3.65 39.26 -4.38
C ILE A 76 3.57 39.00 -2.88
N GLU A 77 3.46 40.04 -2.05
CA GLU A 77 3.37 39.91 -0.59
C GLU A 77 2.15 39.09 -0.16
N THR A 78 1.00 39.33 -0.80
CA THR A 78 -0.23 38.56 -0.56
C THR A 78 -0.08 37.08 -0.97
N TYR A 79 0.62 36.79 -2.07
CA TYR A 79 0.93 35.42 -2.48
C TYR A 79 1.90 34.75 -1.48
N GLN A 80 3.02 35.39 -1.17
CA GLN A 80 4.03 34.89 -0.23
C GLN A 80 3.41 34.55 1.12
N LYS A 81 2.59 35.47 1.66
CA LYS A 81 1.88 35.31 2.94
C LYS A 81 0.87 34.15 2.94
N ARG A 82 0.20 33.88 1.81
CA ARG A 82 -0.82 32.81 1.73
C ARG A 82 -0.23 31.42 1.52
N GLU A 83 0.91 31.31 0.83
CA GLU A 83 1.62 30.03 0.67
C GLU A 83 2.72 29.82 1.75
N ASN A 84 2.67 30.55 2.88
CA ASN A 84 3.62 30.49 4.01
C ASN A 84 5.11 30.67 3.66
N GLN A 85 5.42 31.50 2.66
CA GLN A 85 6.79 31.89 2.31
C GLN A 85 7.25 33.10 3.14
N SER A 86 8.55 33.41 3.06
CA SER A 86 9.06 34.72 3.47
C SER A 86 8.36 35.83 2.67
N VAL A 87 7.86 36.85 3.34
CA VAL A 87 7.22 38.01 2.73
C VAL A 87 8.28 39.10 2.54
N ASP A 88 8.75 39.26 1.31
CA ASP A 88 9.79 40.25 0.94
C ASP A 88 9.37 41.18 -0.21
N GLY A 89 8.30 40.85 -0.96
CA GLY A 89 7.83 41.64 -2.10
C GLY A 89 8.73 41.55 -3.34
N ILE A 90 9.78 40.73 -3.34
CA ILE A 90 10.84 40.75 -4.36
C ILE A 90 10.47 39.89 -5.57
N VAL A 91 10.53 40.50 -6.76
CA VAL A 91 10.44 39.79 -8.04
C VAL A 91 11.69 38.92 -8.25
N SER A 92 11.54 37.60 -8.16
CA SER A 92 12.62 36.63 -8.41
C SER A 92 12.21 35.52 -9.39
N ALA A 93 13.20 34.85 -9.99
CA ALA A 93 12.97 33.70 -10.87
C ALA A 93 12.42 32.49 -10.11
N GLU A 94 12.83 32.32 -8.86
CA GLU A 94 12.34 31.29 -7.94
C GLU A 94 10.88 31.53 -7.58
N LEU A 95 10.50 32.77 -7.24
CA LEU A 95 9.10 33.16 -7.02
C LEU A 95 8.23 32.86 -8.24
N ALA A 96 8.68 33.21 -9.45
CA ALA A 96 7.96 32.91 -10.69
C ALA A 96 7.72 31.40 -10.86
N ILE A 97 8.77 30.58 -10.67
CA ILE A 97 8.69 29.11 -10.72
C ILE A 97 7.75 28.57 -9.64
N HIS A 98 7.79 29.12 -8.43
CA HIS A 98 6.92 28.68 -7.34
C HIS A 98 5.45 28.99 -7.63
N ILE A 99 5.11 30.19 -8.10
CA ILE A 99 3.72 30.53 -8.48
C ILE A 99 3.23 29.63 -9.63
N GLU A 100 4.03 29.45 -10.68
CA GLU A 100 3.69 28.59 -11.82
C GLU A 100 3.47 27.12 -11.39
N THR A 101 4.32 26.62 -10.51
CA THR A 101 4.22 25.26 -9.95
C THR A 101 2.98 25.13 -9.06
N SER A 102 2.74 26.06 -8.14
CA SER A 102 1.56 26.08 -7.26
C SER A 102 0.24 26.23 -8.03
N VAL A 103 0.24 26.91 -9.18
CA VAL A 103 -0.91 26.92 -10.11
C VAL A 103 -1.08 25.55 -10.80
N LYS A 104 0.01 24.94 -11.28
CA LYS A 104 -0.04 23.61 -11.92
C LYS A 104 -0.51 22.53 -10.95
N VAL A 105 -0.01 22.53 -9.71
CA VAL A 105 -0.41 21.59 -8.65
C VAL A 105 -1.89 21.74 -8.31
N ARG A 106 -2.38 22.97 -8.07
CA ARG A 106 -3.82 23.21 -7.85
C ARG A 106 -4.67 22.70 -9.01
N SER A 107 -4.33 23.07 -10.25
CA SER A 107 -5.06 22.59 -11.44
C SER A 107 -5.07 21.06 -11.60
N LEU A 108 -4.04 20.35 -11.12
CA LEU A 108 -4.00 18.88 -11.11
C LEU A 108 -4.86 18.30 -9.98
N LEU A 109 -4.85 18.91 -8.79
CA LEU A 109 -5.71 18.53 -7.67
C LEU A 109 -7.19 18.73 -8.00
N ASP A 110 -7.55 19.83 -8.68
CA ASP A 110 -8.90 20.11 -9.15
C ASP A 110 -9.36 19.05 -10.17
N GLN A 111 -8.50 18.70 -11.15
CA GLN A 111 -8.77 17.63 -12.12
C GLN A 111 -8.93 16.25 -11.46
N LEU A 112 -8.11 15.94 -10.44
CA LEU A 112 -8.24 14.72 -9.64
C LEU A 112 -9.52 14.71 -8.80
N HIS A 113 -9.97 15.87 -8.30
CA HIS A 113 -11.23 16.00 -7.57
C HIS A 113 -12.43 15.73 -8.49
N GLU A 114 -12.48 16.39 -9.65
CA GLU A 114 -13.54 16.16 -10.66
C GLU A 114 -13.57 14.70 -11.13
N LYS A 115 -12.41 14.09 -11.39
CA LYS A 115 -12.34 12.65 -11.71
C LYS A 115 -12.79 11.76 -10.55
N ARG A 116 -12.49 12.11 -9.28
CA ARG A 116 -13.02 11.39 -8.11
C ARG A 116 -14.54 11.50 -8.05
N LEU A 117 -15.12 12.68 -8.21
CA LEU A 117 -16.57 12.89 -8.18
C LEU A 117 -17.28 12.15 -9.33
N ALA A 118 -16.74 12.23 -10.55
CA ALA A 118 -17.26 11.49 -11.70
C ALA A 118 -17.27 9.97 -11.45
N ASN A 119 -16.19 9.41 -10.89
CA ASN A 119 -16.08 7.99 -10.60
C ASN A 119 -17.02 7.55 -9.45
N ILE A 120 -17.25 8.40 -8.44
CA ILE A 120 -18.27 8.15 -7.38
C ILE A 120 -19.67 8.14 -7.98
N SER A 121 -19.97 9.09 -8.89
CA SER A 121 -21.26 9.19 -9.58
C SER A 121 -21.51 7.96 -10.47
N ALA A 122 -20.51 7.54 -11.25
CA ALA A 122 -20.57 6.35 -12.08
C ALA A 122 -20.81 5.07 -11.25
N ALA A 123 -20.04 4.87 -10.17
CA ALA A 123 -20.24 3.74 -9.26
C ALA A 123 -21.64 3.73 -8.63
N ARG A 124 -22.14 4.90 -8.19
CA ARG A 124 -23.51 5.02 -7.65
C ARG A 124 -24.57 4.73 -8.71
N LYS A 125 -24.36 5.12 -9.97
CA LYS A 125 -25.27 4.82 -11.08
C LYS A 125 -25.33 3.31 -11.35
N ALA A 126 -24.19 2.63 -11.36
CA ALA A 126 -24.10 1.19 -11.57
C ALA A 126 -24.83 0.41 -10.45
N LEU A 127 -24.54 0.74 -9.17
CA LEU A 127 -25.21 0.14 -8.01
C LEU A 127 -26.71 0.49 -7.88
N MET A 128 -27.21 1.50 -8.59
CA MET A 128 -28.66 1.79 -8.65
C MET A 128 -29.38 1.03 -9.77
N ALA A 129 -28.66 0.40 -10.70
CA ALA A 129 -29.25 -0.29 -11.84
C ALA A 129 -29.78 -1.69 -11.48
N GLN A 130 -29.12 -2.40 -10.56
CA GLN A 130 -29.57 -3.68 -10.02
C GLN A 130 -30.52 -3.47 -8.82
N PRO A 131 -31.56 -4.32 -8.63
CA PRO A 131 -32.45 -4.22 -7.46
C PRO A 131 -31.75 -4.40 -6.10
N GLU A 132 -30.78 -5.30 -6.01
CA GLU A 132 -30.17 -5.78 -4.77
C GLU A 132 -29.26 -4.70 -4.17
N THR A 133 -28.37 -4.13 -5.00
CA THR A 133 -27.46 -3.05 -4.60
C THR A 133 -28.17 -1.70 -4.46
N ARG A 134 -29.32 -1.51 -5.12
CA ARG A 134 -30.20 -0.36 -4.90
C ARG A 134 -30.79 -0.35 -3.48
N ASP A 135 -31.21 -1.49 -2.93
CA ASP A 135 -31.67 -1.56 -1.54
C ASP A 135 -30.55 -1.23 -0.54
N ILE A 136 -29.32 -1.67 -0.80
CA ILE A 136 -28.13 -1.27 0.00
C ILE A 136 -27.94 0.26 -0.02
N LEU A 137 -28.26 0.94 -1.12
CA LEU A 137 -28.15 2.40 -1.23
C LEU A 137 -29.35 3.17 -0.66
N THR A 138 -30.55 2.56 -0.56
CA THR A 138 -31.79 3.24 -0.14
C THR A 138 -32.36 2.80 1.21
N GLY A 139 -31.86 1.70 1.79
CA GLY A 139 -32.31 1.16 3.07
C GLY A 139 -32.04 2.11 4.25
N ASN A 140 -32.83 1.93 5.32
CA ASN A 140 -32.77 2.78 6.52
C ASN A 140 -31.39 2.69 7.22
N LYS A 141 -30.85 3.84 7.66
CA LYS A 141 -29.48 3.97 8.19
C LYS A 141 -29.49 4.43 9.65
N SER A 142 -29.02 3.56 10.55
CA SER A 142 -28.80 3.90 11.97
C SER A 142 -27.39 4.47 12.17
N GLU A 143 -27.15 5.70 11.70
CA GLU A 143 -25.80 6.29 11.62
C GLU A 143 -25.22 6.74 12.98
N ALA A 144 -26.07 6.97 14.00
CA ALA A 144 -25.63 7.44 15.32
C ALA A 144 -25.12 6.29 16.23
N ALA A 145 -24.05 6.55 16.96
CA ALA A 145 -23.48 5.64 17.97
C ALA A 145 -24.27 5.66 19.29
N GLN A 146 -24.36 4.51 19.97
CA GLN A 146 -25.08 4.34 21.23
C GLN A 146 -24.25 4.83 22.44
N ALA A 147 -24.37 6.11 22.79
CA ALA A 147 -23.57 6.73 23.87
C ALA A 147 -23.82 6.17 25.29
N SER A 148 -24.86 5.37 25.50
CA SER A 148 -25.21 4.75 26.79
C SER A 148 -24.88 3.25 26.87
N ARG A 149 -24.02 2.76 25.97
CA ARG A 149 -23.66 1.34 25.84
C ARG A 149 -22.49 0.99 26.76
N ASP A 150 -22.64 -0.10 27.53
CA ASP A 150 -21.55 -0.66 28.34
C ASP A 150 -20.88 -1.84 27.60
N PRO A 151 -19.59 -1.73 27.21
CA PRO A 151 -18.86 -2.83 26.59
C PRO A 151 -18.23 -3.80 27.61
N SER A 152 -18.31 -3.53 28.92
CA SER A 152 -17.54 -4.26 29.94
C SER A 152 -17.84 -5.75 30.06
N GLU A 153 -18.98 -6.23 29.59
CA GLU A 153 -19.29 -7.68 29.46
C GLU A 153 -18.47 -8.31 28.33
N CYS A 154 -18.41 -7.68 27.16
CA CYS A 154 -17.71 -8.19 25.97
C CYS A 154 -16.20 -8.29 26.18
N PHE A 155 -15.58 -7.36 26.91
CA PHE A 155 -14.16 -7.46 27.26
C PHE A 155 -13.87 -8.49 28.37
N ARG A 156 -14.87 -8.93 29.14
CA ARG A 156 -14.75 -10.02 30.12
C ARG A 156 -14.96 -11.40 29.49
N MET A 157 -15.86 -11.51 28.51
CA MET A 157 -16.17 -12.74 27.78
C MET A 157 -16.24 -12.44 26.27
N PRO A 158 -15.08 -12.30 25.61
CA PRO A 158 -15.03 -11.95 24.20
C PRO A 158 -15.64 -13.04 23.32
N ASN A 159 -16.20 -12.60 22.19
CA ASN A 159 -16.62 -13.43 21.06
C ASN A 159 -16.72 -12.53 19.82
N PRO A 160 -16.70 -13.09 18.59
CA PRO A 160 -16.69 -12.27 17.38
C PRO A 160 -17.88 -11.33 17.25
N GLU A 161 -19.10 -11.75 17.62
CA GLU A 161 -20.30 -10.92 17.50
C GLU A 161 -20.28 -9.70 18.42
N CYS A 162 -19.87 -9.86 19.69
CA CYS A 162 -19.78 -8.73 20.62
C CYS A 162 -18.66 -7.77 20.21
N LEU A 163 -17.48 -8.28 19.84
CA LEU A 163 -16.34 -7.46 19.42
C LEU A 163 -16.67 -6.66 18.15
N LEU A 164 -17.33 -7.27 17.17
CA LEU A 164 -17.77 -6.58 15.95
C LEU A 164 -18.90 -5.59 16.19
N THR A 165 -19.74 -5.82 17.19
CA THR A 165 -20.76 -4.83 17.59
C THR A 165 -20.10 -3.59 18.22
N GLU A 166 -19.13 -3.78 19.12
CA GLU A 166 -18.34 -2.66 19.65
C GLU A 166 -17.51 -1.96 18.56
N ALA A 167 -17.05 -2.71 17.55
CA ALA A 167 -16.36 -2.14 16.38
C ALA A 167 -17.30 -1.24 15.56
N VAL A 168 -18.54 -1.68 15.29
CA VAL A 168 -19.57 -0.88 14.58
C VAL A 168 -19.90 0.40 15.35
N GLU A 169 -20.12 0.34 16.66
CA GLU A 169 -20.42 1.53 17.47
C GLU A 169 -19.22 2.49 17.53
N SER A 170 -18.00 1.95 17.63
CA SER A 170 -16.77 2.74 17.51
C SER A 170 -16.64 3.40 16.13
N ALA A 171 -16.99 2.71 15.05
CA ALA A 171 -16.93 3.25 13.69
C ALA A 171 -17.93 4.37 13.45
N LYS A 172 -19.17 4.24 13.97
CA LYS A 172 -20.19 5.31 13.92
C LYS A 172 -19.70 6.61 14.58
N ALA A 173 -18.92 6.51 15.65
CA ALA A 173 -18.33 7.67 16.34
C ALA A 173 -17.15 8.33 15.58
N ILE A 174 -16.70 7.78 14.44
CA ILE A 174 -15.67 8.41 13.61
C ILE A 174 -16.26 9.59 12.83
N HIS A 175 -15.86 10.81 13.21
CA HIS A 175 -16.33 12.05 12.57
C HIS A 175 -15.98 12.13 11.07
N LYS A 176 -14.71 11.91 10.71
CA LYS A 176 -14.23 12.03 9.31
C LYS A 176 -14.73 10.88 8.45
N ARG A 177 -15.52 11.21 7.42
CA ARG A 177 -16.20 10.23 6.54
C ARG A 177 -15.25 9.24 5.88
N GLU A 178 -14.11 9.64 5.32
CA GLU A 178 -13.19 8.69 4.68
C GLU A 178 -12.62 7.65 5.66
N HIS A 179 -12.44 8.03 6.93
CA HIS A 179 -11.96 7.11 7.96
C HIS A 179 -13.11 6.21 8.43
N ARG A 180 -14.35 6.73 8.49
CA ARG A 180 -15.53 5.92 8.83
C ARG A 180 -15.85 4.89 7.74
N ASP A 181 -15.83 5.30 6.48
CA ASP A 181 -16.06 4.41 5.33
C ASP A 181 -14.97 3.31 5.26
N TRP A 182 -13.70 3.65 5.56
CA TRP A 182 -12.62 2.66 5.68
C TRP A 182 -12.84 1.70 6.85
N ALA A 183 -13.16 2.20 8.05
CA ALA A 183 -13.36 1.36 9.23
C ALA A 183 -14.52 0.37 9.04
N PHE A 184 -15.61 0.79 8.38
CA PHE A 184 -16.67 -0.15 7.99
C PHE A 184 -16.17 -1.23 7.01
N GLY A 185 -15.27 -0.90 6.09
CA GLY A 185 -14.62 -1.86 5.19
C GLY A 185 -13.89 -3.00 5.91
N GLU A 186 -13.13 -2.69 6.96
CA GLU A 186 -12.46 -3.73 7.77
C GLU A 186 -13.46 -4.52 8.64
N ILE A 187 -14.47 -3.85 9.19
CA ILE A 187 -15.51 -4.47 10.01
C ILE A 187 -16.39 -5.45 9.22
N LEU A 188 -16.79 -5.10 7.99
CA LEU A 188 -17.70 -5.93 7.20
C LEU A 188 -17.06 -7.23 6.70
N SER A 189 -15.74 -7.22 6.43
CA SER A 189 -15.00 -8.44 6.08
C SER A 189 -14.89 -9.37 7.29
N ALA A 190 -14.56 -8.83 8.47
CA ALA A 190 -14.56 -9.60 9.71
C ALA A 190 -15.98 -10.09 10.11
N GLN A 191 -17.04 -9.33 9.81
CA GLN A 191 -18.43 -9.77 9.94
C GLN A 191 -18.79 -10.90 8.96
N ALA A 192 -18.33 -10.84 7.71
CA ALA A 192 -18.54 -11.92 6.75
C ALA A 192 -17.79 -13.19 7.17
N LYS A 193 -16.53 -13.07 7.61
CA LYS A 193 -15.72 -14.19 8.15
C LYS A 193 -16.38 -14.81 9.39
N ALA A 194 -16.87 -13.99 10.33
CA ALA A 194 -17.68 -14.46 11.47
C ALA A 194 -19.08 -15.01 11.09
N GLY A 195 -19.45 -15.03 9.81
CA GLY A 195 -20.76 -15.52 9.32
C GLY A 195 -21.93 -14.56 9.54
N LEU A 196 -21.67 -13.36 10.07
CA LEU A 196 -22.63 -12.31 10.35
C LEU A 196 -22.96 -11.50 9.08
N VAL A 197 -23.24 -12.18 7.96
CA VAL A 197 -23.46 -11.58 6.62
C VAL A 197 -24.53 -10.47 6.65
N LYS A 198 -25.59 -10.65 7.44
CA LYS A 198 -26.64 -9.64 7.63
C LYS A 198 -26.12 -8.38 8.35
N ALA A 199 -25.16 -8.52 9.26
CA ALA A 199 -24.48 -7.39 9.89
C ALA A 199 -23.47 -6.74 8.93
N ALA A 200 -22.74 -7.53 8.13
CA ALA A 200 -21.83 -7.04 7.09
C ALA A 200 -22.57 -6.12 6.10
N ILE A 201 -23.71 -6.56 5.53
CA ILE A 201 -24.57 -5.72 4.68
C ILE A 201 -25.13 -4.50 5.44
N GLY A 202 -25.38 -4.62 6.74
CA GLY A 202 -25.70 -3.49 7.62
C GLY A 202 -24.59 -2.44 7.68
N SER A 203 -23.32 -2.87 7.76
CA SER A 203 -22.13 -2.02 7.69
C SER A 203 -21.92 -1.43 6.30
N VAL A 204 -22.14 -2.19 5.20
CA VAL A 204 -22.09 -1.67 3.82
C VAL A 204 -23.08 -0.50 3.65
N ARG A 205 -24.30 -0.60 4.20
CA ARG A 205 -25.29 0.50 4.15
C ARG A 205 -24.80 1.77 4.84
N LEU A 206 -23.84 1.71 5.76
CA LEU A 206 -23.26 2.90 6.43
C LEU A 206 -22.07 3.51 5.67
N ILE A 207 -21.53 2.83 4.65
CA ILE A 207 -20.49 3.39 3.76
C ILE A 207 -21.08 4.50 2.90
N GLY A 208 -20.35 5.62 2.84
CA GLY A 208 -20.74 6.79 2.07
C GLY A 208 -20.23 6.84 0.63
N ASP A 209 -19.02 6.36 0.34
CA ASP A 209 -18.44 6.35 -1.02
C ASP A 209 -18.90 5.11 -1.81
N ALA A 210 -19.67 5.32 -2.89
CA ALA A 210 -20.23 4.24 -3.70
C ALA A 210 -19.18 3.30 -4.32
N ARG A 211 -17.93 3.75 -4.48
CA ARG A 211 -16.83 2.91 -4.98
C ARG A 211 -16.35 1.93 -3.90
N LEU A 212 -16.44 2.33 -2.63
CA LEU A 212 -16.11 1.47 -1.49
C LEU A 212 -17.21 0.45 -1.19
N ILE A 213 -18.45 0.69 -1.61
CA ILE A 213 -19.51 -0.35 -1.59
C ILE A 213 -19.17 -1.50 -2.55
N MET A 214 -18.62 -1.21 -3.73
CA MET A 214 -18.15 -2.27 -4.66
C MET A 214 -16.95 -3.05 -4.12
N VAL A 215 -16.04 -2.37 -3.41
CA VAL A 215 -14.95 -3.04 -2.66
C VAL A 215 -15.56 -3.95 -1.59
N ALA A 216 -16.44 -3.42 -0.76
CA ALA A 216 -17.06 -4.17 0.33
C ALA A 216 -17.84 -5.42 -0.11
N LEU A 217 -18.50 -5.40 -1.28
CA LEU A 217 -19.19 -6.57 -1.82
C LEU A 217 -18.22 -7.65 -2.30
N ARG A 218 -17.09 -7.28 -2.92
CA ARG A 218 -15.98 -8.19 -3.24
C ARG A 218 -15.41 -8.80 -1.95
N ASP A 219 -15.15 -7.98 -0.94
CA ASP A 219 -14.48 -8.40 0.29
C ASP A 219 -15.39 -9.30 1.15
N ILE A 220 -16.71 -9.09 1.12
CA ILE A 220 -17.72 -10.02 1.68
C ILE A 220 -17.72 -11.35 0.93
N ALA A 221 -17.66 -11.32 -0.41
CA ALA A 221 -17.63 -12.54 -1.22
C ALA A 221 -16.37 -13.38 -0.96
N GLU A 222 -15.20 -12.73 -0.87
CA GLU A 222 -13.91 -13.34 -0.53
C GLU A 222 -13.96 -14.01 0.86
N ALA A 223 -14.38 -13.28 1.91
CA ALA A 223 -14.55 -13.83 3.26
C ALA A 223 -15.66 -14.89 3.39
N GLN A 224 -16.66 -14.91 2.49
CA GLN A 224 -17.64 -16.00 2.40
C GLN A 224 -17.03 -17.27 1.77
N ALA A 225 -16.15 -17.14 0.79
CA ALA A 225 -15.46 -18.29 0.20
C ALA A 225 -14.49 -18.93 1.22
N GLU A 226 -13.69 -18.12 1.93
CA GLU A 226 -12.77 -18.59 2.99
C GLU A 226 -13.47 -19.50 4.02
N THR A 227 -14.71 -19.16 4.34
CA THR A 227 -15.55 -19.84 5.34
C THR A 227 -16.35 -21.02 4.78
N GLY A 228 -15.98 -21.53 3.60
CA GLY A 228 -16.61 -22.70 2.99
C GLY A 228 -18.01 -22.46 2.44
N ARG A 229 -18.37 -21.22 2.07
CA ARG A 229 -19.68 -20.83 1.52
C ARG A 229 -19.57 -20.31 0.08
N PRO A 230 -19.16 -21.16 -0.89
CA PRO A 230 -18.87 -20.72 -2.26
C PRO A 230 -20.14 -20.28 -3.01
N ALA A 231 -21.31 -20.85 -2.72
CA ALA A 231 -22.55 -20.47 -3.39
C ALA A 231 -22.98 -19.04 -3.02
N GLU A 232 -22.91 -18.69 -1.73
CA GLU A 232 -23.18 -17.35 -1.23
C GLU A 232 -22.11 -16.35 -1.68
N ALA A 233 -20.84 -16.75 -1.69
CA ALA A 233 -19.74 -15.94 -2.22
C ALA A 233 -19.93 -15.59 -3.71
N LEU A 234 -20.29 -16.57 -4.55
CA LEU A 234 -20.58 -16.34 -5.96
C LEU A 234 -21.79 -15.41 -6.13
N ALA A 235 -22.86 -15.58 -5.34
CA ALA A 235 -24.00 -14.67 -5.36
C ALA A 235 -23.66 -13.24 -4.91
N ALA A 236 -22.73 -13.08 -3.96
CA ALA A 236 -22.20 -11.77 -3.56
C ALA A 236 -21.31 -11.13 -4.64
N ALA A 237 -20.61 -11.93 -5.45
CA ALA A 237 -19.87 -11.47 -6.62
C ALA A 237 -20.79 -11.10 -7.81
N ASP A 238 -21.90 -11.81 -8.00
CA ASP A 238 -22.88 -11.53 -9.06
C ASP A 238 -23.52 -10.14 -8.96
N ILE A 239 -23.70 -9.62 -7.74
CA ILE A 239 -24.24 -8.26 -7.48
C ILE A 239 -23.18 -7.14 -7.55
N ILE A 240 -22.00 -7.40 -8.12
CA ILE A 240 -20.95 -6.39 -8.34
C ILE A 240 -21.03 -5.88 -9.79
N PRO A 241 -21.54 -4.66 -10.06
CA PRO A 241 -21.76 -4.17 -11.42
C PRO A 241 -20.51 -3.49 -12.04
N ASP A 242 -19.32 -3.77 -11.52
CA ASP A 242 -18.03 -3.36 -12.08
C ASP A 242 -17.28 -4.64 -12.49
N ALA A 243 -17.07 -4.84 -13.79
CA ALA A 243 -16.52 -6.08 -14.34
C ALA A 243 -15.11 -6.40 -13.83
N ILE A 244 -14.32 -5.39 -13.47
CA ILE A 244 -12.97 -5.59 -12.90
C ILE A 244 -13.11 -6.09 -11.46
N LYS A 245 -14.00 -5.49 -10.65
CA LYS A 245 -14.20 -5.92 -9.25
C LYS A 245 -14.95 -7.24 -9.12
N GLN A 246 -15.85 -7.55 -10.04
CA GLN A 246 -16.44 -8.87 -10.17
C GLN A 246 -15.38 -9.91 -10.55
N SER A 247 -14.52 -9.61 -11.53
CA SER A 247 -13.41 -10.50 -11.90
C SER A 247 -12.37 -10.68 -10.77
N GLU A 248 -12.12 -9.65 -9.96
CA GLU A 248 -11.30 -9.76 -8.75
C GLU A 248 -11.94 -10.71 -7.72
N ALA A 249 -13.25 -10.57 -7.45
CA ALA A 249 -13.99 -11.43 -6.53
C ALA A 249 -13.97 -12.89 -6.99
N LEU A 250 -14.35 -13.14 -8.25
CA LEU A 250 -14.35 -14.47 -8.86
C LEU A 250 -12.95 -15.10 -8.84
N ALA A 251 -11.88 -14.32 -9.07
CA ALA A 251 -10.51 -14.83 -9.00
C ALA A 251 -10.07 -15.23 -7.58
N ALA A 252 -10.59 -14.57 -6.53
CA ALA A 252 -10.35 -14.95 -5.14
C ALA A 252 -11.14 -16.21 -4.76
N ILE A 253 -12.45 -16.22 -5.05
CA ILE A 253 -13.34 -17.36 -4.82
C ILE A 253 -12.77 -18.62 -5.50
N ALA A 254 -12.33 -18.53 -6.76
CA ALA A 254 -11.80 -19.68 -7.48
C ALA A 254 -10.46 -20.18 -6.96
N ALA A 255 -9.62 -19.31 -6.37
CA ALA A 255 -8.39 -19.73 -5.71
C ALA A 255 -8.71 -20.54 -4.43
N ILE A 256 -9.69 -20.08 -3.65
CA ILE A 256 -10.17 -20.78 -2.46
C ILE A 256 -10.87 -22.11 -2.84
N GLN A 257 -11.58 -22.16 -3.97
CA GLN A 257 -12.12 -23.41 -4.52
C GLN A 257 -11.02 -24.42 -4.90
N VAL A 258 -9.92 -23.98 -5.53
CA VAL A 258 -8.74 -24.83 -5.81
C VAL A 258 -8.15 -25.40 -4.50
N GLU A 259 -7.99 -24.57 -3.48
CA GLU A 259 -7.43 -24.96 -2.18
C GLU A 259 -8.36 -25.92 -1.42
N GLY A 260 -9.69 -25.67 -1.47
CA GLY A 260 -10.74 -26.58 -1.00
C GLY A 260 -10.97 -27.82 -1.88
N ARG A 261 -10.21 -27.98 -2.98
CA ARG A 261 -10.27 -29.08 -3.96
C ARG A 261 -11.56 -29.17 -4.78
N ASP A 262 -12.37 -28.11 -4.81
CA ASP A 262 -13.49 -27.92 -5.73
C ASP A 262 -12.97 -27.49 -7.12
N LEU A 263 -12.34 -28.42 -7.84
CA LEU A 263 -11.66 -28.12 -9.10
C LEU A 263 -12.65 -27.79 -10.22
N ASP A 264 -13.80 -28.49 -10.29
CA ASP A 264 -14.84 -28.19 -11.29
C ASP A 264 -15.53 -26.85 -11.01
N GLY A 265 -15.78 -26.51 -9.74
CA GLY A 265 -16.28 -25.19 -9.36
C GLY A 265 -15.26 -24.09 -9.64
N ALA A 266 -13.98 -24.28 -9.33
CA ALA A 266 -12.92 -23.33 -9.66
C ALA A 266 -12.80 -23.10 -11.18
N ALA A 267 -12.91 -24.16 -11.99
CA ALA A 267 -12.92 -24.06 -13.45
C ALA A 267 -14.15 -23.31 -13.98
N ALA A 268 -15.33 -23.56 -13.43
CA ALA A 268 -16.55 -22.81 -13.78
C ALA A 268 -16.42 -21.32 -13.43
N THR A 269 -15.89 -21.00 -12.24
CA THR A 269 -15.61 -19.63 -11.81
C THR A 269 -14.55 -18.96 -12.69
N ALA A 270 -13.52 -19.68 -13.14
CA ALA A 270 -12.55 -19.17 -14.13
C ALA A 270 -13.18 -18.89 -15.50
N GLY A 271 -14.13 -19.73 -15.95
CA GLY A 271 -14.94 -19.46 -17.15
C GLY A 271 -15.68 -18.14 -17.07
N ARG A 272 -16.36 -17.87 -15.94
CA ARG A 272 -17.05 -16.60 -15.67
C ARG A 272 -16.11 -15.39 -15.74
N ILE A 273 -14.86 -15.52 -15.29
CA ILE A 273 -13.85 -14.45 -15.43
C ILE A 273 -13.53 -14.21 -16.91
N LEU A 274 -13.34 -15.28 -17.70
CA LEU A 274 -13.02 -15.20 -19.13
C LEU A 274 -14.14 -14.54 -19.96
N ASP A 275 -15.40 -14.85 -19.65
CA ASP A 275 -16.57 -14.23 -20.28
C ASP A 275 -16.63 -12.73 -20.00
N GLY A 276 -16.44 -12.32 -18.73
CA GLY A 276 -16.44 -10.92 -18.29
C GLY A 276 -15.29 -10.06 -18.85
N LEU A 277 -14.29 -10.65 -19.51
CA LEU A 277 -13.19 -9.89 -20.13
C LEU A 277 -13.63 -9.00 -21.30
N ALA A 278 -14.80 -9.24 -21.87
CA ALA A 278 -15.34 -8.41 -22.96
C ALA A 278 -15.62 -6.97 -22.49
N ASP A 279 -16.11 -6.80 -21.26
CA ASP A 279 -16.55 -5.51 -20.70
C ASP A 279 -15.41 -4.69 -20.05
N ILE A 280 -14.16 -5.13 -20.22
CA ILE A 280 -12.98 -4.50 -19.61
C ILE A 280 -12.19 -3.74 -20.69
N ASP A 281 -12.32 -2.42 -20.72
CA ASP A 281 -11.69 -1.52 -21.72
C ASP A 281 -10.15 -1.65 -21.78
N ASP A 282 -9.50 -1.66 -20.61
CA ASP A 282 -8.04 -1.64 -20.45
C ASP A 282 -7.40 -2.96 -20.92
N PRO A 283 -6.63 -2.98 -22.02
CA PRO A 283 -6.09 -4.23 -22.58
C PRO A 283 -5.09 -4.95 -21.67
N LEU A 284 -4.34 -4.22 -20.85
CA LEU A 284 -3.36 -4.80 -19.93
C LEU A 284 -4.04 -5.40 -18.70
N ARG A 285 -5.11 -4.77 -18.20
CA ARG A 285 -5.97 -5.41 -17.17
C ARG A 285 -6.69 -6.64 -17.71
N ARG A 286 -7.20 -6.56 -18.94
CA ARG A 286 -7.84 -7.70 -19.63
C ARG A 286 -6.88 -8.88 -19.80
N LEU A 287 -5.60 -8.61 -20.13
CA LEU A 287 -4.53 -9.60 -20.13
C LEU A 287 -4.27 -10.18 -18.73
N ALA A 288 -4.11 -9.32 -17.71
CA ALA A 288 -3.80 -9.76 -16.35
C ALA A 288 -4.91 -10.65 -15.75
N LEU A 289 -6.19 -10.31 -15.98
CA LEU A 289 -7.32 -11.12 -15.53
C LEU A 289 -7.47 -12.44 -16.32
N ARG A 290 -7.21 -12.43 -17.63
CA ARG A 290 -7.08 -13.67 -18.43
C ARG A 290 -6.02 -14.61 -17.86
N LEU A 291 -4.87 -14.06 -17.48
CA LEU A 291 -3.77 -14.84 -16.91
C LEU A 291 -4.06 -15.35 -15.50
N ARG A 292 -4.84 -14.63 -14.67
CA ARG A 292 -5.37 -15.20 -13.42
C ARG A 292 -6.29 -16.39 -13.69
N ALA A 293 -7.19 -16.29 -14.67
CA ALA A 293 -8.04 -17.42 -15.09
C ALA A 293 -7.23 -18.61 -15.64
N VAL A 294 -6.16 -18.38 -16.41
CA VAL A 294 -5.21 -19.42 -16.85
C VAL A 294 -4.58 -20.18 -15.68
N VAL A 295 -4.09 -19.45 -14.67
CA VAL A 295 -3.50 -20.04 -13.45
C VAL A 295 -4.52 -20.88 -12.68
N ILE A 296 -5.77 -20.42 -12.60
CA ILE A 296 -6.86 -21.17 -11.95
C ILE A 296 -7.19 -22.44 -12.73
N LEU A 297 -7.39 -22.35 -14.05
CA LEU A 297 -7.70 -23.50 -14.91
C LEU A 297 -6.60 -24.57 -14.85
N SER A 298 -5.34 -24.16 -14.86
CA SER A 298 -4.19 -25.07 -14.71
C SER A 298 -4.21 -25.81 -13.36
N LYS A 299 -4.51 -25.11 -12.25
CA LYS A 299 -4.65 -25.71 -10.92
C LYS A 299 -5.96 -26.49 -10.70
N ALA A 300 -6.89 -26.39 -11.63
CA ALA A 300 -8.16 -27.12 -11.68
C ALA A 300 -8.11 -28.33 -12.65
N ASP A 301 -6.91 -28.77 -13.03
CA ASP A 301 -6.61 -29.83 -14.00
C ASP A 301 -7.24 -29.61 -15.40
N LYS A 302 -7.63 -28.37 -15.73
CA LYS A 302 -8.18 -27.97 -17.05
C LYS A 302 -7.08 -27.48 -17.97
N GLN A 303 -6.08 -28.34 -18.17
CA GLN A 303 -4.86 -28.01 -18.91
C GLN A 303 -5.10 -27.58 -20.37
N PRO A 304 -5.98 -28.23 -21.17
CA PRO A 304 -6.26 -27.79 -22.54
C PRO A 304 -6.84 -26.37 -22.62
N GLU A 305 -7.74 -26.02 -21.70
CA GLU A 305 -8.35 -24.71 -21.56
C GLU A 305 -7.31 -23.66 -21.14
N ALA A 306 -6.49 -23.98 -20.13
CA ALA A 306 -5.39 -23.13 -19.67
C ALA A 306 -4.38 -22.84 -20.79
N GLU A 307 -3.96 -23.85 -21.56
CA GLU A 307 -3.04 -23.69 -22.69
C GLU A 307 -3.64 -22.87 -23.83
N ALA A 308 -4.92 -23.07 -24.15
CA ALA A 308 -5.63 -22.31 -25.18
C ALA A 308 -5.73 -20.81 -24.83
N GLU A 309 -5.92 -20.48 -23.54
CA GLU A 309 -5.97 -19.11 -23.04
C GLU A 309 -4.58 -18.47 -22.86
N LEU A 310 -3.59 -19.24 -22.39
CA LEU A 310 -2.18 -18.84 -22.32
C LEU A 310 -1.63 -18.50 -23.71
N LYS A 311 -2.00 -19.26 -24.74
CA LYS A 311 -1.63 -18.98 -26.13
C LYS A 311 -2.19 -17.65 -26.63
N LYS A 312 -3.42 -17.29 -26.26
CA LYS A 312 -4.02 -15.97 -26.58
C LYS A 312 -3.30 -14.84 -25.83
N ALA A 313 -2.92 -15.07 -24.57
CA ALA A 313 -2.15 -14.11 -23.77
C ALA A 313 -0.73 -13.88 -24.30
N ARG A 314 -0.01 -14.94 -24.73
CA ARG A 314 1.30 -14.84 -25.38
C ARG A 314 1.23 -14.07 -26.70
N ALA A 315 0.29 -14.41 -27.59
CA ALA A 315 0.09 -13.69 -28.84
C ALA A 315 -0.23 -12.19 -28.64
N PHE A 316 -0.97 -11.84 -27.57
CA PHE A 316 -1.18 -10.44 -27.20
C PHE A 316 0.12 -9.75 -26.75
N ALA A 317 0.94 -10.40 -25.92
CA ALA A 317 2.24 -9.85 -25.50
C ALA A 317 3.20 -9.67 -26.68
N GLU A 318 3.26 -10.66 -27.58
CA GLU A 318 4.06 -10.65 -28.81
C GLU A 318 3.67 -9.52 -29.77
N ALA A 319 2.38 -9.16 -29.84
CA ALA A 319 1.86 -8.08 -30.67
C ALA A 319 2.10 -6.66 -30.09
N ASN A 320 2.58 -6.54 -28.85
CA ASN A 320 2.90 -5.25 -28.23
C ASN A 320 4.39 -4.88 -28.43
N SER A 321 4.65 -3.56 -28.32
CA SER A 321 5.98 -2.94 -28.44
C SER A 321 6.30 -2.04 -27.24
N GLY A 322 7.60 -1.84 -26.95
CA GLY A 322 8.07 -0.98 -25.85
C GLY A 322 7.58 -1.43 -24.48
N ASP A 323 7.35 -0.48 -23.58
CA ASP A 323 6.91 -0.67 -22.20
C ASP A 323 5.72 -1.64 -22.07
N ASN A 324 4.74 -1.53 -22.98
CA ASN A 324 3.55 -2.40 -22.99
C ASN A 324 3.92 -3.87 -23.28
N ARG A 325 4.93 -4.13 -24.11
CA ARG A 325 5.47 -5.48 -24.34
C ARG A 325 6.08 -6.02 -23.05
N ALA A 326 6.95 -5.25 -22.40
CA ALA A 326 7.61 -5.67 -21.18
C ALA A 326 6.64 -5.88 -20.02
N VAL A 327 5.59 -5.04 -19.89
CA VAL A 327 4.49 -5.27 -18.95
C VAL A 327 3.76 -6.57 -19.26
N ALA A 328 3.37 -6.80 -20.52
CA ALA A 328 2.65 -8.01 -20.92
C ALA A 328 3.47 -9.30 -20.72
N LEU A 329 4.75 -9.29 -21.10
CA LEU A 329 5.69 -10.39 -20.91
C LEU A 329 5.88 -10.72 -19.42
N ARG A 330 6.02 -9.71 -18.55
CA ARG A 330 6.13 -9.94 -17.09
C ARG A 330 4.86 -10.53 -16.49
N HIS A 331 3.67 -10.18 -17.00
CA HIS A 331 2.43 -10.85 -16.61
C HIS A 331 2.40 -12.32 -17.05
N VAL A 332 2.80 -12.62 -18.29
CA VAL A 332 2.87 -14.01 -18.81
C VAL A 332 3.89 -14.84 -18.01
N ALA A 333 5.06 -14.28 -17.70
CA ALA A 333 6.08 -14.95 -16.90
C ALA A 333 5.63 -15.22 -15.46
N GLY A 334 4.95 -14.25 -14.82
CA GLY A 334 4.34 -14.45 -13.49
C GLY A 334 3.32 -15.58 -13.49
N ALA A 335 2.45 -15.64 -14.51
CA ALA A 335 1.47 -16.73 -14.64
C ALA A 335 2.12 -18.10 -14.84
N LEU A 336 3.20 -18.18 -15.64
CA LEU A 336 3.96 -19.43 -15.81
C LEU A 336 4.59 -19.89 -14.50
N ALA A 337 5.17 -18.97 -13.72
CA ALA A 337 5.68 -19.30 -12.38
C ALA A 337 4.57 -19.75 -11.42
N ASP A 338 3.41 -19.08 -11.41
CA ASP A 338 2.26 -19.45 -10.58
C ASP A 338 1.57 -20.77 -11.03
N MET A 339 1.82 -21.23 -12.27
CA MET A 339 1.48 -22.57 -12.79
C MET A 339 2.52 -23.65 -12.46
N GLY A 340 3.64 -23.31 -11.82
CA GLY A 340 4.74 -24.26 -11.56
C GLY A 340 5.65 -24.51 -12.75
N LEU A 341 5.74 -23.58 -13.71
CA LEU A 341 6.59 -23.65 -14.90
C LEU A 341 7.71 -22.58 -14.85
N PRO A 342 8.65 -22.64 -13.88
CA PRO A 342 9.66 -21.60 -13.68
C PRO A 342 10.58 -21.43 -14.89
N ASP A 343 11.02 -22.51 -15.53
CA ASP A 343 11.92 -22.43 -16.69
C ASP A 343 11.27 -21.68 -17.87
N ALA A 344 9.98 -21.93 -18.10
CA ALA A 344 9.21 -21.22 -19.12
C ALA A 344 8.99 -19.73 -18.78
N ALA A 345 9.06 -19.35 -17.49
CA ALA A 345 9.12 -17.96 -17.07
C ALA A 345 10.52 -17.37 -17.25
N LEU A 346 11.58 -18.12 -16.94
CA LEU A 346 12.98 -17.70 -17.11
C LEU A 346 13.35 -17.50 -18.58
N GLU A 347 12.81 -18.27 -19.52
CA GLU A 347 13.01 -18.06 -20.95
C GLU A 347 12.58 -16.64 -21.41
N ILE A 348 11.55 -16.06 -20.79
CA ILE A 348 11.04 -14.71 -21.11
C ILE A 348 12.04 -13.61 -20.73
N ILE A 349 13.01 -13.87 -19.86
CA ILE A 349 14.09 -12.91 -19.52
C ILE A 349 14.88 -12.51 -20.76
N LYS A 350 14.97 -13.38 -21.78
CA LYS A 350 15.65 -13.11 -23.05
C LYS A 350 14.97 -12.02 -23.90
N ASP A 351 13.68 -11.79 -23.69
CA ASP A 351 12.88 -10.74 -24.34
C ASP A 351 12.79 -9.44 -23.49
N LEU A 352 13.45 -9.38 -22.33
CA LEU A 352 13.42 -8.24 -21.40
C LEU A 352 14.80 -7.56 -21.33
N SER A 353 14.84 -6.26 -21.63
CA SER A 353 16.07 -5.50 -21.83
C SER A 353 16.74 -5.00 -20.55
N GLU A 354 15.97 -4.62 -19.54
CA GLU A 354 16.51 -4.06 -18.30
C GLU A 354 16.45 -5.06 -17.13
N ALA A 355 17.46 -5.03 -16.26
CA ALA A 355 17.42 -5.76 -14.98
C ALA A 355 16.24 -5.34 -14.08
N SER A 356 15.69 -4.13 -14.29
CA SER A 356 14.45 -3.64 -13.66
C SER A 356 13.21 -4.47 -14.06
N GLU A 357 13.13 -4.88 -15.33
CA GLU A 357 12.08 -5.69 -15.94
C GLU A 357 12.26 -7.18 -15.61
N GLN A 358 13.52 -7.64 -15.59
CA GLN A 358 13.87 -9.03 -15.29
C GLN A 358 13.65 -9.38 -13.81
N THR A 359 13.82 -8.42 -12.88
CA THR A 359 13.72 -8.67 -11.43
C THR A 359 12.38 -9.32 -11.00
N PRO A 360 11.19 -8.85 -11.40
CA PRO A 360 9.92 -9.54 -11.10
C PRO A 360 9.83 -10.98 -11.62
N VAL A 361 10.48 -11.28 -12.76
CA VAL A 361 10.49 -12.63 -13.34
C VAL A 361 11.35 -13.56 -12.51
N LEU A 362 12.58 -13.15 -12.19
CA LEU A 362 13.50 -13.90 -11.32
C LEU A 362 12.89 -14.16 -9.94
N VAL A 363 12.27 -13.15 -9.31
CA VAL A 363 11.58 -13.29 -8.01
C VAL A 363 10.45 -14.33 -8.09
N SER A 364 9.68 -14.34 -9.18
CA SER A 364 8.56 -15.28 -9.36
C SER A 364 9.06 -16.70 -9.64
N ALA A 365 10.06 -16.85 -10.51
CA ALA A 365 10.67 -18.13 -10.86
C ALA A 365 11.37 -18.79 -9.67
N ALA A 366 12.20 -18.05 -8.91
CA ALA A 366 12.85 -18.56 -7.71
C ALA A 366 11.84 -19.01 -6.64
N LYS A 367 10.76 -18.24 -6.44
CA LYS A 367 9.65 -18.63 -5.55
C LYS A 367 8.95 -19.91 -6.02
N ALA A 368 8.77 -20.09 -7.33
CA ALA A 368 8.15 -21.28 -7.91
C ALA A 368 9.06 -22.52 -7.82
N GLN A 369 10.36 -22.36 -8.09
CA GLN A 369 11.39 -23.41 -7.89
C GLN A 369 11.44 -23.87 -6.43
N ALA A 370 11.51 -22.93 -5.47
CA ALA A 370 11.50 -23.27 -4.05
C ALA A 370 10.21 -24.01 -3.64
N LYS A 371 9.02 -23.56 -4.10
CA LYS A 371 7.76 -24.27 -3.83
C LYS A 371 7.69 -25.65 -4.48
N ALA A 372 8.47 -25.91 -5.54
CA ALA A 372 8.57 -27.21 -6.20
C ALA A 372 9.64 -28.14 -5.58
N GLY A 373 10.36 -27.69 -4.54
CA GLY A 373 11.51 -28.41 -3.98
C GLY A 373 12.80 -28.30 -4.79
N ASP A 374 12.84 -27.48 -5.84
CA ASP A 374 14.05 -27.20 -6.62
C ASP A 374 14.86 -26.06 -5.98
N LEU A 375 15.28 -26.28 -4.74
CA LEU A 375 15.88 -25.29 -3.86
C LEU A 375 17.21 -24.80 -4.44
N LYS A 376 17.99 -25.69 -5.06
CA LYS A 376 19.27 -25.37 -5.70
C LYS A 376 19.15 -24.40 -6.87
N HIS A 377 18.19 -24.60 -7.80
CA HIS A 377 17.97 -23.61 -8.85
C HIS A 377 17.26 -22.36 -8.33
N ALA A 378 16.46 -22.46 -7.26
CA ALA A 378 15.88 -21.29 -6.59
C ALA A 378 16.97 -20.34 -6.05
N VAL A 379 18.00 -20.86 -5.35
CA VAL A 379 19.15 -20.07 -4.87
C VAL A 379 19.87 -19.40 -6.05
N SER A 380 20.19 -20.15 -7.11
CA SER A 380 20.91 -19.59 -8.27
C SER A 380 20.09 -18.51 -9.01
N THR A 381 18.78 -18.71 -9.15
CA THR A 381 17.86 -17.72 -9.72
C THR A 381 17.72 -16.48 -8.83
N ALA A 382 17.79 -16.64 -7.50
CA ALA A 382 17.80 -15.52 -6.56
C ALA A 382 19.12 -14.74 -6.59
N GLU A 383 20.26 -15.41 -6.71
CA GLU A 383 21.58 -14.78 -6.85
C GLU A 383 21.67 -13.85 -8.06
N ALA A 384 21.03 -14.24 -9.18
CA ALA A 384 20.93 -13.44 -10.41
C ALA A 384 20.16 -12.10 -10.24
N ILE A 385 19.40 -11.92 -9.15
CA ILE A 385 18.65 -10.68 -8.88
C ILE A 385 19.62 -9.54 -8.54
N GLN A 386 19.86 -8.67 -9.51
CA GLN A 386 20.73 -7.47 -9.37
C GLN A 386 20.24 -6.48 -8.30
N ALA A 387 18.92 -6.42 -8.07
CA ALA A 387 18.32 -5.52 -7.11
C ALA A 387 18.40 -6.10 -5.68
N VAL A 388 19.52 -5.87 -4.99
CA VAL A 388 19.90 -6.49 -3.69
C VAL A 388 18.79 -6.58 -2.63
N ARG A 389 17.88 -5.59 -2.56
CA ARG A 389 16.73 -5.60 -1.63
C ARG A 389 15.74 -6.76 -1.85
N TYR A 390 15.62 -7.22 -3.10
CA TYR A 390 14.80 -8.38 -3.45
C TYR A 390 15.59 -9.66 -3.30
N ARG A 391 16.89 -9.66 -3.68
CA ARG A 391 17.78 -10.82 -3.49
C ARG A 391 17.82 -11.27 -2.03
N ALA A 392 18.07 -10.35 -1.09
CA ALA A 392 18.10 -10.67 0.34
C ALA A 392 16.79 -11.32 0.84
N VAL A 393 15.63 -10.76 0.45
CA VAL A 393 14.31 -11.27 0.85
C VAL A 393 13.96 -12.61 0.20
N VAL A 394 14.37 -12.84 -1.06
CA VAL A 394 14.15 -14.12 -1.75
C VAL A 394 15.08 -15.20 -1.19
N LEU A 395 16.36 -14.92 -0.96
CA LEU A 395 17.29 -15.87 -0.34
C LEU A 395 16.83 -16.27 1.06
N ALA A 396 16.43 -15.32 1.91
CA ALA A 396 15.88 -15.64 3.24
C ALA A 396 14.64 -16.54 3.17
N ARG A 397 13.76 -16.34 2.17
CA ARG A 397 12.62 -17.23 1.93
C ARG A 397 13.04 -18.63 1.45
N ILE A 398 14.08 -18.73 0.64
CA ILE A 398 14.58 -20.03 0.17
C ILE A 398 15.21 -20.80 1.33
N ALA A 399 15.97 -20.15 2.20
CA ALA A 399 16.52 -20.79 3.40
C ALA A 399 15.43 -21.38 4.31
N ILE A 400 14.29 -20.71 4.49
CA ILE A 400 13.13 -21.29 5.20
C ILE A 400 12.65 -22.57 4.50
N ALA A 401 12.50 -22.54 3.16
CA ALA A 401 12.10 -23.71 2.38
C ALA A 401 13.17 -24.83 2.35
N GLN A 402 14.42 -24.53 2.72
CA GLN A 402 15.50 -25.50 2.92
C GLN A 402 15.41 -26.13 4.31
N VAL A 403 15.08 -25.36 5.36
CA VAL A 403 14.73 -25.92 6.68
C VAL A 403 13.49 -26.83 6.59
N GLU A 404 12.45 -26.41 5.86
CA GLU A 404 11.26 -27.25 5.55
C GLU A 404 11.61 -28.56 4.82
N ALA A 405 12.82 -28.67 4.24
CA ALA A 405 13.30 -29.81 3.46
C ALA A 405 14.45 -30.59 4.13
N ASP A 406 14.82 -30.29 5.38
CA ASP A 406 15.95 -30.88 6.12
C ASP A 406 17.35 -30.52 5.54
N GLU A 407 17.44 -29.50 4.65
CA GLU A 407 18.67 -28.95 4.06
C GLU A 407 19.30 -27.85 4.95
N ILE A 408 19.59 -28.16 6.23
CA ILE A 408 19.96 -27.14 7.24
C ILE A 408 21.28 -26.42 6.91
N GLU A 409 22.32 -27.16 6.48
CA GLU A 409 23.63 -26.59 6.12
C GLU A 409 23.51 -25.65 4.90
N GLU A 410 22.75 -26.05 3.88
CA GLU A 410 22.49 -25.22 2.70
C GLU A 410 21.56 -24.03 3.01
N ALA A 411 20.70 -24.12 4.03
CA ALA A 411 19.95 -22.99 4.57
C ALA A 411 20.87 -21.95 5.24
N HIS A 412 21.86 -22.39 6.03
CA HIS A 412 22.90 -21.51 6.60
C HIS A 412 23.68 -20.77 5.50
N GLU A 413 24.19 -21.48 4.48
CA GLU A 413 24.89 -20.84 3.34
C GLU A 413 24.00 -19.79 2.66
N THR A 414 22.72 -20.08 2.49
CA THR A 414 21.75 -19.21 1.82
C THR A 414 21.39 -17.99 2.66
N VAL A 415 21.31 -18.12 3.99
CA VAL A 415 21.15 -17.00 4.92
C VAL A 415 22.37 -16.06 4.92
N LEU A 416 23.60 -16.59 4.90
CA LEU A 416 24.81 -15.75 4.86
C LEU A 416 24.83 -14.85 3.61
N LYS A 417 24.43 -15.38 2.45
CA LYS A 417 24.24 -14.61 1.20
C LYS A 417 23.12 -13.57 1.30
N ALA A 418 22.08 -13.85 2.09
CA ALA A 418 20.99 -12.90 2.36
C ALA A 418 21.47 -11.75 3.26
N ILE A 419 22.28 -12.05 4.29
CA ILE A 419 22.92 -11.06 5.17
C ILE A 419 23.80 -10.12 4.34
N GLU A 420 24.77 -10.64 3.57
CA GLU A 420 25.65 -9.85 2.70
C GLU A 420 24.85 -8.94 1.73
N SER A 421 23.75 -9.47 1.17
CA SER A 421 22.85 -8.73 0.29
C SER A 421 22.06 -7.63 1.01
N SER A 422 21.81 -7.78 2.32
CA SER A 422 21.06 -6.81 3.14
C SER A 422 21.90 -5.60 3.56
N GLU A 423 23.18 -5.79 3.88
CA GLU A 423 24.12 -4.71 4.22
C GLU A 423 24.23 -3.68 3.08
N GLN A 424 24.23 -4.17 1.85
CA GLN A 424 24.28 -3.41 0.60
C GLN A 424 23.01 -2.57 0.35
N ILE A 425 21.91 -2.79 1.10
CA ILE A 425 20.68 -2.01 0.97
C ILE A 425 20.87 -0.61 1.56
N LYS A 426 20.84 0.41 0.69
CA LYS A 426 21.03 1.83 1.06
C LYS A 426 19.81 2.50 1.70
N LEU A 427 18.61 1.92 1.55
CA LEU A 427 17.34 2.49 2.05
C LEU A 427 17.01 1.90 3.42
N PRO A 428 16.99 2.68 4.53
CA PRO A 428 16.85 2.13 5.89
C PRO A 428 15.62 1.25 6.09
N TYR A 429 14.45 1.65 5.57
CA TYR A 429 13.22 0.85 5.68
C TYR A 429 13.32 -0.49 4.92
N ALA A 430 13.93 -0.49 3.72
CA ALA A 430 14.12 -1.73 2.96
C ALA A 430 15.17 -2.65 3.60
N ARG A 431 16.15 -2.09 4.31
CA ARG A 431 17.11 -2.87 5.11
C ARG A 431 16.43 -3.46 6.34
N ALA A 432 15.65 -2.67 7.09
CA ALA A 432 14.88 -3.13 8.22
C ALA A 432 13.92 -4.29 7.86
N TYR A 433 13.25 -4.21 6.71
CA TYR A 433 12.43 -5.30 6.18
C TYR A 433 13.25 -6.54 5.74
N ALA A 434 14.46 -6.35 5.19
CA ALA A 434 15.34 -7.48 4.89
C ALA A 434 15.84 -8.18 6.18
N HIS A 435 16.25 -7.41 7.19
CA HIS A 435 16.66 -7.95 8.50
C HIS A 435 15.51 -8.73 9.17
N ASP A 436 14.29 -8.21 9.14
CA ASP A 436 13.06 -8.89 9.61
C ASP A 436 12.88 -10.28 8.95
N ARG A 437 13.02 -10.36 7.62
CA ARG A 437 12.91 -11.64 6.89
C ARG A 437 14.10 -12.59 7.12
N ILE A 438 15.30 -12.07 7.31
CA ILE A 438 16.52 -12.86 7.56
C ILE A 438 16.53 -13.40 9.00
N ALA A 439 16.15 -12.58 9.98
CA ALA A 439 16.01 -13.01 11.37
C ALA A 439 14.89 -14.05 11.53
N ALA A 440 13.84 -14.02 10.69
CA ALA A 440 12.87 -15.12 10.61
C ALA A 440 13.53 -16.41 10.11
N ALA A 441 14.27 -16.38 8.99
CA ALA A 441 14.99 -17.56 8.49
C ALA A 441 15.98 -18.16 9.50
N LEU A 442 16.73 -17.31 10.21
CA LEU A 442 17.60 -17.71 11.32
C LEU A 442 16.84 -18.29 12.52
N THR A 443 15.57 -17.93 12.70
CA THR A 443 14.72 -18.52 13.77
C THR A 443 14.35 -19.96 13.41
N GLU A 444 13.92 -20.23 12.18
CA GLU A 444 13.60 -21.59 11.72
C GLU A 444 14.84 -22.50 11.79
N ILE A 445 15.99 -21.98 11.35
CA ILE A 445 17.30 -22.65 11.45
C ILE A 445 17.66 -22.96 12.91
N GLY A 446 17.44 -22.01 13.83
CA GLY A 446 17.73 -22.21 15.25
C GLY A 446 16.80 -23.22 15.92
N GLU A 447 15.52 -23.24 15.54
CA GLU A 447 14.57 -24.24 16.01
C GLU A 447 14.87 -25.64 15.44
N ALA A 448 15.45 -25.73 14.24
CA ALA A 448 15.96 -26.98 13.67
C ALA A 448 17.25 -27.51 14.36
N GLY A 449 17.94 -26.68 15.15
CA GLY A 449 18.97 -27.15 16.09
C GLY A 449 20.24 -26.29 16.24
N ASP A 450 20.42 -25.23 15.44
CA ASP A 450 21.60 -24.36 15.54
C ASP A 450 21.38 -23.21 16.54
N ALA A 451 21.92 -23.35 17.76
CA ALA A 451 21.74 -22.34 18.80
C ALA A 451 22.38 -20.97 18.46
N ASP A 452 23.45 -20.94 17.67
CA ASP A 452 24.17 -19.72 17.30
C ASP A 452 23.36 -18.87 16.29
N ALA A 453 22.47 -19.51 15.52
CA ALA A 453 21.50 -18.85 14.66
C ALA A 453 20.50 -17.98 15.44
N PHE A 454 20.10 -18.39 16.66
CA PHE A 454 19.25 -17.55 17.52
C PHE A 454 19.97 -16.27 17.96
N GLU A 455 21.25 -16.33 18.38
CA GLU A 455 22.02 -15.14 18.73
C GLU A 455 22.09 -14.15 17.55
N THR A 456 22.36 -14.68 16.35
CA THR A 456 22.40 -13.91 15.10
C THR A 456 21.04 -13.30 14.75
N ALA A 457 19.94 -14.03 14.98
CA ALA A 457 18.57 -13.54 14.78
C ALA A 457 18.24 -12.37 15.73
N ILE A 458 18.68 -12.46 17.00
CA ILE A 458 18.46 -11.43 18.02
C ILE A 458 19.25 -10.16 17.70
N GLU A 459 20.52 -10.26 17.25
CA GLU A 459 21.29 -9.09 16.83
C GLU A 459 20.64 -8.39 15.63
N LEU A 460 20.29 -9.15 14.58
CA LEU A 460 19.65 -8.59 13.39
C LEU A 460 18.28 -7.96 13.70
N ALA A 461 17.49 -8.59 14.58
CA ALA A 461 16.21 -8.06 15.06
C ALA A 461 16.39 -6.78 15.89
N GLY A 462 17.38 -6.74 16.79
CA GLY A 462 17.75 -5.55 17.55
C GLY A 462 18.15 -4.36 16.65
N GLY A 463 18.78 -4.65 15.51
CA GLY A 463 19.13 -3.67 14.48
C GLY A 463 17.95 -3.13 13.63
N ILE A 464 16.73 -3.67 13.77
CA ILE A 464 15.56 -3.24 13.00
C ILE A 464 15.09 -1.85 13.48
N VAL A 465 15.11 -0.86 12.57
CA VAL A 465 14.73 0.53 12.86
C VAL A 465 13.22 0.72 13.02
N ASP A 466 12.39 -0.16 12.45
CA ASP A 466 10.92 -0.11 12.62
C ASP A 466 10.52 -0.77 13.95
N ASP A 467 9.92 0.01 14.85
CA ASP A 467 9.57 -0.45 16.21
C ASP A 467 8.60 -1.64 16.21
N LYS A 468 7.67 -1.74 15.23
CA LYS A 468 6.74 -2.88 15.17
C LYS A 468 7.48 -4.13 14.72
N LEU A 469 8.27 -4.05 13.65
CA LEU A 469 9.01 -5.21 13.14
C LEU A 469 10.04 -5.71 14.16
N ARG A 470 10.78 -4.80 14.82
CA ARG A 470 11.71 -5.13 15.91
C ARG A 470 10.99 -5.88 17.03
N SER A 471 9.88 -5.32 17.52
CA SER A 471 9.14 -5.92 18.62
C SER A 471 8.48 -7.25 18.25
N HIS A 472 7.96 -7.39 17.03
CA HIS A 472 7.32 -8.62 16.57
C HIS A 472 8.34 -9.74 16.43
N ARG A 473 9.45 -9.52 15.71
CA ARG A 473 10.47 -10.55 15.47
C ARG A 473 11.11 -11.04 16.77
N LEU A 474 11.30 -10.16 17.76
CA LEU A 474 11.78 -10.57 19.09
C LEU A 474 10.78 -11.48 19.83
N TRP A 475 9.47 -11.21 19.78
CA TRP A 475 8.46 -12.14 20.34
C TRP A 475 8.45 -13.49 19.62
N SER A 476 8.52 -13.48 18.28
CA SER A 476 8.58 -14.70 17.48
C SER A 476 9.86 -15.53 17.74
N ILE A 477 11.03 -14.88 17.89
CA ILE A 477 12.28 -15.55 18.28
C ILE A 477 12.15 -16.18 19.68
N ALA A 478 11.64 -15.43 20.67
CA ALA A 478 11.48 -15.94 22.03
C ALA A 478 10.55 -17.17 22.09
N ALA A 479 9.49 -17.20 21.27
CA ALA A 479 8.60 -18.35 21.15
C ALA A 479 9.31 -19.58 20.58
N ALA A 480 10.12 -19.41 19.52
CA ALA A 480 10.91 -20.47 18.91
C ALA A 480 12.02 -21.01 19.84
N GLN A 481 12.75 -20.15 20.54
CA GLN A 481 13.69 -20.57 21.60
C GLN A 481 12.98 -21.46 22.63
N ARG A 482 11.76 -21.09 23.04
CA ARG A 482 10.96 -21.85 23.99
C ARG A 482 10.50 -23.21 23.44
N ARG A 483 10.31 -23.36 22.12
CA ARG A 483 10.02 -24.64 21.45
C ARG A 483 11.27 -25.52 21.31
N ALA A 484 12.41 -24.92 20.97
CA ALA A 484 13.73 -25.58 20.95
C ALA A 484 14.23 -26.03 22.33
N GLY A 485 13.59 -25.54 23.41
CA GLY A 485 13.90 -25.89 24.81
C GLY A 485 14.82 -24.91 25.52
N ASP A 486 15.25 -23.84 24.86
CA ASP A 486 15.97 -22.71 25.45
C ASP A 486 15.02 -21.79 26.22
N GLY A 487 14.60 -22.25 27.40
CA GLY A 487 13.84 -21.44 28.36
C GLY A 487 14.55 -20.15 28.80
N PRO A 488 15.84 -20.20 29.23
CA PRO A 488 16.55 -19.02 29.71
C PRO A 488 16.74 -17.94 28.63
N GLY A 489 17.20 -18.31 27.42
CA GLY A 489 17.36 -17.35 26.33
C GLY A 489 16.02 -16.84 25.82
N SER A 490 14.95 -17.65 25.84
CA SER A 490 13.58 -17.18 25.60
C SER A 490 13.19 -16.07 26.58
N ASP A 491 13.38 -16.27 27.89
CA ASP A 491 13.02 -15.27 28.92
C ASP A 491 13.84 -13.95 28.79
N ASP A 492 15.12 -14.05 28.40
CA ASP A 492 15.96 -12.87 28.08
C ASP A 492 15.49 -12.16 26.79
N THR A 493 15.11 -12.90 25.74
CA THR A 493 14.56 -12.33 24.51
C THR A 493 13.18 -11.71 24.72
N GLU A 494 12.30 -12.29 25.54
CA GLU A 494 11.04 -11.66 25.96
C GLU A 494 11.30 -10.30 26.65
N THR A 495 12.37 -10.20 27.46
CA THR A 495 12.77 -8.93 28.10
C THR A 495 13.22 -7.86 27.09
N LEU A 496 13.75 -8.27 25.93
CA LEU A 496 14.02 -7.37 24.80
C LEU A 496 12.72 -7.03 24.04
N ALA A 497 11.85 -8.01 23.81
CA ALA A 497 10.58 -7.87 23.11
C ALA A 497 9.61 -6.94 23.85
N GLU A 498 9.56 -6.99 25.18
CA GLU A 498 8.83 -6.05 26.05
C GLU A 498 9.33 -4.61 25.89
N ARG A 499 10.65 -4.41 25.87
CA ARG A 499 11.25 -3.08 25.70
C ARG A 499 10.88 -2.48 24.35
N ALA A 500 11.02 -3.27 23.27
CA ALA A 500 10.60 -2.86 21.94
C ALA A 500 9.06 -2.63 21.86
N THR A 501 8.25 -3.43 22.56
CA THR A 501 6.80 -3.25 22.66
C THR A 501 6.45 -1.88 23.25
N GLY A 502 7.20 -1.44 24.28
CA GLY A 502 7.05 -0.13 24.90
C GLY A 502 7.41 1.05 23.99
N GLU A 503 8.31 0.85 23.03
CA GLU A 503 8.74 1.86 22.06
C GLU A 503 7.69 2.08 20.94
N VAL A 504 6.86 1.08 20.62
CA VAL A 504 5.74 1.17 19.67
C VAL A 504 4.66 2.12 20.19
N LYS A 505 4.76 3.40 19.84
CA LYS A 505 3.91 4.50 20.34
C LYS A 505 2.41 4.29 20.14
N SER A 506 2.01 3.66 19.03
CA SER A 506 0.61 3.49 18.63
C SER A 506 -0.03 2.27 19.30
N ALA A 507 -1.05 2.50 20.15
CA ALA A 507 -1.80 1.43 20.80
C ALA A 507 -2.50 0.49 19.80
N LEU A 508 -3.03 1.03 18.69
CA LEU A 508 -3.54 0.22 17.57
C LEU A 508 -2.47 -0.71 17.01
N THR A 509 -1.26 -0.21 16.82
CA THR A 509 -0.14 -0.97 16.25
C THR A 509 0.34 -2.07 17.20
N ARG A 510 0.32 -1.84 18.52
CA ARG A 510 0.59 -2.89 19.52
C ARG A 510 -0.52 -3.94 19.57
N ALA A 511 -1.79 -3.52 19.58
CA ALA A 511 -2.92 -4.45 19.56
C ALA A 511 -2.91 -5.33 18.31
N TRP A 512 -2.68 -4.74 17.14
CA TRP A 512 -2.50 -5.48 15.89
C TRP A 512 -1.29 -6.40 15.95
N MET A 513 -0.11 -5.95 16.40
CA MET A 513 1.07 -6.81 16.53
C MET A 513 0.83 -8.08 17.37
N PHE A 514 0.15 -7.96 18.52
CA PHE A 514 -0.21 -9.13 19.32
C PHE A 514 -1.37 -9.96 18.74
N THR A 515 -2.16 -9.38 17.83
CA THR A 515 -3.14 -10.15 17.04
C THR A 515 -2.46 -10.94 15.93
N ASP A 516 -1.44 -10.36 15.29
CA ASP A 516 -0.64 -11.00 14.25
C ASP A 516 0.17 -12.16 14.85
N LEU A 517 0.85 -11.93 15.99
CA LEU A 517 1.52 -12.97 16.80
C LEU A 517 0.56 -14.08 17.27
N ALA A 518 -0.69 -13.75 17.58
CA ALA A 518 -1.70 -14.77 17.95
C ALA A 518 -2.08 -15.68 16.78
N LEU A 519 -1.94 -15.22 15.53
CA LEU A 519 -2.12 -16.04 14.33
C LEU A 519 -0.85 -16.81 13.97
N GLU A 520 0.35 -16.21 14.11
CA GLU A 520 1.64 -16.91 13.97
C GLU A 520 1.69 -18.14 14.90
N HIS A 521 1.36 -17.96 16.20
CA HIS A 521 1.28 -19.08 17.15
C HIS A 521 0.15 -20.09 16.88
N LEU A 522 -0.86 -19.73 16.08
CA LEU A 522 -1.92 -20.66 15.69
C LEU A 522 -1.45 -21.55 14.54
N ASP A 523 -0.77 -20.98 13.54
CA ASP A 523 -0.17 -21.69 12.42
C ASP A 523 0.97 -22.62 12.89
N GLU A 524 1.75 -22.17 13.90
CA GLU A 524 2.74 -22.99 14.65
C GLU A 524 2.10 -24.10 15.53
N GLY A 525 0.77 -24.17 15.61
CA GLY A 525 0.03 -25.15 16.44
C GLY A 525 0.06 -24.88 17.95
N ASN A 526 0.69 -23.80 18.41
CA ASN A 526 0.80 -23.42 19.82
C ASN A 526 -0.40 -22.60 20.30
N ALA A 527 -1.56 -23.26 20.40
CA ALA A 527 -2.82 -22.65 20.83
C ALA A 527 -2.72 -21.91 22.19
N THR A 528 -1.85 -22.34 23.11
CA THR A 528 -1.65 -21.67 24.41
C THR A 528 -0.99 -20.30 24.25
N ALA A 529 0.08 -20.19 23.46
CA ALA A 529 0.72 -18.90 23.16
C ALA A 529 -0.20 -18.02 22.30
N ALA A 530 -0.93 -18.62 21.35
CA ALA A 530 -1.91 -17.94 20.52
C ALA A 530 -2.98 -17.21 21.35
N TRP A 531 -3.61 -17.90 22.32
CA TRP A 531 -4.57 -17.27 23.23
C TRP A 531 -3.94 -16.27 24.21
N ALA A 532 -2.68 -16.46 24.62
CA ALA A 532 -1.97 -15.49 25.46
C ALA A 532 -1.74 -14.16 24.71
N SER A 533 -1.23 -14.22 23.47
CA SER A 533 -1.08 -13.05 22.60
C SER A 533 -2.43 -12.40 22.26
N PHE A 534 -3.48 -13.20 22.03
CA PHE A 534 -4.85 -12.70 21.87
C PHE A 534 -5.35 -11.89 23.08
N HIS A 535 -5.21 -12.43 24.30
CA HIS A 535 -5.65 -11.72 25.50
C HIS A 535 -4.84 -10.44 25.77
N ARG A 536 -3.56 -10.42 25.38
CA ARG A 536 -2.72 -9.22 25.40
C ARG A 536 -3.19 -8.17 24.40
N ALA A 537 -3.57 -8.57 23.18
CA ALA A 537 -4.20 -7.68 22.19
C ALA A 537 -5.56 -7.13 22.67
N LEU A 538 -6.39 -7.98 23.30
CA LEU A 538 -7.68 -7.60 23.92
C LEU A 538 -7.51 -6.54 25.01
N GLY A 539 -6.55 -6.73 25.93
CA GLY A 539 -6.23 -5.76 26.98
C GLY A 539 -5.83 -4.39 26.42
N ILE A 540 -4.89 -4.37 25.48
CA ILE A 540 -4.46 -3.12 24.80
C ILE A 540 -5.64 -2.47 24.06
N THR A 541 -6.54 -3.27 23.47
CA THR A 541 -7.73 -2.79 22.74
C THR A 541 -8.77 -2.15 23.66
N ALA A 542 -8.93 -2.65 24.89
CA ALA A 542 -9.86 -2.10 25.88
C ALA A 542 -9.56 -0.62 26.18
N ASP A 543 -8.27 -0.28 26.33
CA ASP A 543 -7.77 1.06 26.63
C ASP A 543 -7.84 2.06 25.45
N ILE A 544 -8.13 1.60 24.22
CA ILE A 544 -8.18 2.49 23.06
C ILE A 544 -9.44 3.35 23.09
N THR A 545 -9.30 4.61 23.49
CA THR A 545 -10.39 5.60 23.52
C THR A 545 -10.66 6.28 22.18
N ASN A 546 -9.69 6.31 21.26
CA ASN A 546 -9.87 6.92 19.94
C ASN A 546 -10.77 6.04 19.04
N PRO A 547 -11.92 6.52 18.55
CA PRO A 547 -12.88 5.65 17.86
C PRO A 547 -12.35 4.99 16.57
N TRP A 548 -11.50 5.69 15.82
CA TRP A 548 -10.87 5.17 14.59
C TRP A 548 -9.86 4.06 14.89
N ALA A 549 -9.07 4.19 15.96
CA ALA A 549 -8.20 3.12 16.42
C ALA A 549 -9.00 1.95 17.04
N ARG A 550 -10.00 2.25 17.88
CA ARG A 550 -10.80 1.25 18.61
C ARG A 550 -11.57 0.34 17.65
N ALA A 551 -12.23 0.92 16.65
CA ALA A 551 -12.99 0.18 15.64
C ALA A 551 -12.11 -0.86 14.89
N ARG A 552 -10.90 -0.45 14.49
CA ARG A 552 -9.99 -1.28 13.68
C ARG A 552 -9.24 -2.33 14.49
N ALA A 553 -8.91 -2.01 15.74
CA ALA A 553 -8.40 -2.99 16.69
C ALA A 553 -9.44 -4.08 16.97
N LEU A 554 -10.69 -3.70 17.25
CA LEU A 554 -11.79 -4.63 17.49
C LEU A 554 -12.15 -5.49 16.27
N ALA A 555 -12.10 -4.94 15.05
CA ALA A 555 -12.36 -5.71 13.84
C ALA A 555 -11.30 -6.80 13.61
N HIS A 556 -10.01 -6.44 13.73
CA HIS A 556 -8.89 -7.37 13.58
C HIS A 556 -8.90 -8.46 14.68
N LEU A 557 -9.13 -8.04 15.93
CA LEU A 557 -9.25 -8.95 17.08
C LEU A 557 -10.48 -9.88 16.97
N ALA A 558 -11.60 -9.41 16.41
CA ALA A 558 -12.74 -10.28 16.16
C ALA A 558 -12.45 -11.30 15.05
N SER A 559 -11.69 -10.93 14.03
CA SER A 559 -11.25 -11.85 12.98
C SER A 559 -10.39 -12.97 13.56
N SER A 560 -9.32 -12.63 14.29
CA SER A 560 -8.46 -13.65 14.91
C SER A 560 -9.19 -14.53 15.91
N HIS A 561 -10.20 -13.99 16.62
CA HIS A 561 -11.06 -14.81 17.49
C HIS A 561 -11.82 -15.89 16.68
N VAL A 562 -12.23 -15.63 15.43
CA VAL A 562 -12.83 -16.66 14.57
C VAL A 562 -11.81 -17.77 14.31
N ASP A 563 -10.63 -17.40 13.81
CA ASP A 563 -9.54 -18.32 13.47
C ASP A 563 -9.13 -19.21 14.67
N LEU A 564 -8.87 -18.59 15.82
CA LEU A 564 -8.53 -19.25 17.08
C LEU A 564 -9.64 -20.18 17.62
N SER A 565 -10.91 -19.88 17.31
CA SER A 565 -12.06 -20.69 17.75
C SER A 565 -12.35 -21.86 16.81
N ASP A 566 -12.07 -21.69 15.52
CA ASP A 566 -12.31 -22.73 14.51
C ASP A 566 -11.24 -23.82 14.58
N ALA A 567 -9.99 -23.47 14.90
CA ALA A 567 -8.91 -24.44 15.16
C ALA A 567 -9.17 -25.38 16.35
N ILE A 568 -10.01 -24.98 17.32
CA ILE A 568 -10.41 -25.81 18.47
C ILE A 568 -11.52 -26.82 18.11
N LYS A 569 -12.24 -26.61 17.00
CA LYS A 569 -13.34 -27.51 16.59
C LYS A 569 -12.76 -28.80 16.01
N PRO A 570 -13.16 -29.99 16.51
CA PRO A 570 -12.73 -31.24 15.90
C PRO A 570 -13.27 -31.32 14.46
N VAL A 571 -12.37 -31.52 13.49
CA VAL A 571 -12.69 -31.53 12.06
C VAL A 571 -13.60 -32.71 11.72
N ALA A 572 -14.91 -32.46 11.68
CA ALA A 572 -15.93 -33.42 11.32
C ALA A 572 -15.93 -33.72 9.81
N GLY A 573 -14.92 -34.47 9.34
CA GLY A 573 -14.81 -34.82 7.92
C GLY A 573 -13.51 -35.45 7.42
N LYS A 574 -12.54 -35.80 8.29
CA LYS A 574 -11.37 -36.61 7.89
C LYS A 574 -11.48 -38.04 8.44
N GLN A 575 -12.05 -38.92 7.61
CA GLN A 575 -11.96 -40.39 7.68
C GLN A 575 -11.53 -40.91 6.31
#